data_AF-A0A9E2LFL9-F1
#
_entry.id   AF-A0A9E2LFL9-F1
#
_cell.length_a   1.000
_cell.length_b   1.000
_cell.length_c   1.000
_cell.angle_alpha   90.00
_cell.angle_beta   90.00
_cell.angle_gamma   90.00
#
_symmetry.space_group_name_H-M   'P 1'
#
loop_
_entity.id
_entity.type
_entity.pdbx_description
1 polymer ?
#
loop_
_entity_poly.entity_id
_entity_poly.type
_entity_poly.pdbx_seq_one_letter_code
_entity_poly.pdbx_strand_id
1 'polypeptide(L)'
;MISMILLVLGALSVACEEDDGWHFNPICGNGAVDEGEECDAPSLGGSTCESMGFTGGMLGCTLACTYNTTECTGGCTDICVGGVARCLSSGDAIESCIVAENGCTVWSTMACQNPTPFCVTLEGEPLCNEDACAPVCTIGARRCNEDGTTRQICQADNDGCPEWDSSPCPEELPVCELVEGVFSCNAM
;
A
#
# COMPACT_ATOMS: atom_id res chain seq x y z
N MET A 1 -11.65 -70.44 9.62
CA MET A 1 -12.79 -70.98 10.39
C MET A 1 -12.64 -70.40 11.80
N ILE A 2 -13.45 -69.52 12.37
CA ILE A 2 -14.85 -69.08 12.26
C ILE A 2 -14.85 -67.68 12.91
N SER A 3 -15.22 -66.61 12.20
CA SER A 3 -16.52 -65.93 12.27
C SER A 3 -16.86 -65.34 13.65
N MET A 4 -16.80 -64.00 13.78
CA MET A 4 -18.00 -63.21 14.02
C MET A 4 -17.71 -61.73 13.78
N ILE A 5 -18.29 -61.24 12.69
CA ILE A 5 -18.55 -59.85 12.38
C ILE A 5 -19.52 -59.31 13.44
N LEU A 6 -19.15 -58.24 14.13
CA LEU A 6 -20.11 -57.24 14.60
C LEU A 6 -19.60 -55.85 14.19
N LEU A 7 -20.13 -55.37 13.07
CA LEU A 7 -20.10 -53.96 12.69
C LEU A 7 -21.02 -53.21 13.64
N VAL A 8 -20.46 -52.39 14.52
CA VAL A 8 -21.13 -51.17 14.99
C VAL A 8 -20.23 -50.02 14.57
N LEU A 9 -20.73 -49.25 13.60
CA LEU A 9 -20.17 -47.96 13.22
C LEU A 9 -20.25 -47.04 14.44
N GLY A 10 -19.15 -46.34 14.73
CA GLY A 10 -19.13 -45.26 15.71
C GLY A 10 -17.69 -44.90 16.01
N ALA A 11 -17.33 -43.65 15.75
CA ALA A 11 -15.97 -43.14 15.85
C ALA A 11 -15.27 -43.61 17.13
N LEU A 12 -14.06 -44.15 16.99
CA LEU A 12 -13.11 -44.25 18.08
C LEU A 12 -12.61 -42.83 18.39
N SER A 13 -13.50 -42.00 18.92
CA SER A 13 -13.10 -40.85 19.71
C SER A 13 -12.43 -41.42 20.95
N VAL A 14 -11.11 -41.35 20.99
CA VAL A 14 -10.37 -41.35 22.25
C VAL A 14 -10.86 -40.13 23.02
N ALA A 15 -11.93 -40.31 23.78
CA ALA A 15 -12.28 -39.47 24.91
C ALA A 15 -12.02 -40.36 26.13
N CYS A 16 -11.16 -39.90 27.03
CA CYS A 16 -10.92 -40.55 28.30
C CYS A 16 -12.25 -40.65 29.06
N GLU A 17 -12.72 -41.88 29.32
CA GLU A 17 -13.81 -42.14 30.26
C GLU A 17 -13.24 -42.95 31.42
N GLU A 18 -12.78 -42.29 32.49
CA GLU A 18 -12.84 -42.84 33.86
C GLU A 18 -13.25 -41.73 34.85
N ASP A 19 -14.31 -42.06 35.56
CA ASP A 19 -15.18 -41.27 36.42
C ASP A 19 -14.51 -40.97 37.78
N ASP A 20 -13.67 -39.93 37.82
CA ASP A 20 -13.21 -39.26 39.04
C ASP A 20 -13.50 -37.75 38.95
N GLY A 21 -14.78 -37.37 38.86
CA GLY A 21 -15.36 -36.17 39.50
C GLY A 21 -14.73 -34.78 39.33
N TRP A 22 -13.81 -34.54 38.40
CA TRP A 22 -13.25 -33.21 38.13
C TRP A 22 -13.40 -32.89 36.64
N HIS A 23 -14.66 -32.72 36.21
CA HIS A 23 -14.94 -31.95 35.00
C HIS A 23 -14.49 -30.51 35.25
N PHE A 24 -13.27 -30.19 34.82
CA PHE A 24 -12.80 -28.82 34.74
C PHE A 24 -13.60 -28.16 33.61
N ASN A 25 -14.76 -27.61 33.96
CA ASN A 25 -15.47 -26.73 33.04
C ASN A 25 -14.55 -25.51 32.85
N PRO A 26 -14.11 -25.19 31.62
CA PRO A 26 -13.30 -24.00 31.39
C PRO A 26 -14.08 -22.79 31.91
N ILE A 27 -13.51 -22.09 32.89
CA ILE A 27 -14.17 -20.98 33.57
C ILE A 27 -13.24 -19.78 33.60
N CYS A 28 -13.63 -18.78 32.82
CA CYS A 28 -12.94 -17.51 32.83
C CYS A 28 -13.04 -16.81 34.19
N GLY A 29 -11.91 -16.39 34.74
CA GLY A 29 -11.78 -15.77 36.04
C GLY A 29 -11.41 -16.74 37.17
N ASN A 30 -11.08 -18.00 36.87
CA ASN A 30 -10.59 -18.98 37.83
C ASN A 30 -9.07 -18.86 38.09
N GLY A 31 -8.37 -18.08 37.27
CA GLY A 31 -6.94 -17.77 37.39
C GLY A 31 -6.01 -18.82 36.76
N ALA A 32 -6.54 -19.80 36.05
CA ALA A 32 -5.83 -20.80 35.25
C ALA A 32 -6.29 -20.70 33.79
N VAL A 33 -5.36 -20.83 32.84
CA VAL A 33 -5.73 -20.80 31.42
C VAL A 33 -6.27 -22.17 31.02
N ASP A 34 -7.58 -22.26 30.79
CA ASP A 34 -8.26 -23.49 30.39
C ASP A 34 -8.36 -23.64 28.87
N GLU A 35 -8.87 -24.79 28.40
CA GLU A 35 -9.08 -25.04 26.97
C GLU A 35 -10.06 -24.02 26.37
N GLY A 36 -9.61 -23.26 25.36
CA GLY A 36 -10.39 -22.23 24.69
C GLY A 36 -10.19 -20.81 25.22
N GLU A 37 -9.39 -20.64 26.27
CA GLU A 37 -9.02 -19.32 26.81
C GLU A 37 -7.64 -18.87 26.28
N GLU A 38 -7.51 -17.59 25.97
CA GLU A 38 -6.22 -17.00 25.63
C GLU A 38 -5.42 -16.64 26.89
N CYS A 39 -6.13 -16.22 27.94
CA CYS A 39 -5.60 -15.85 29.25
C CYS A 39 -6.70 -15.97 30.30
N ASP A 40 -6.32 -16.03 31.58
CA ASP A 40 -7.23 -15.87 32.71
C ASP A 40 -6.51 -15.15 33.87
N ALA A 41 -6.83 -13.86 34.05
CA ALA A 41 -6.06 -12.95 34.90
C ALA A 41 -5.75 -13.54 36.31
N PRO A 42 -4.49 -13.52 36.76
CA PRO A 42 -3.30 -12.90 36.15
C PRO A 42 -2.51 -13.83 35.20
N SER A 43 -3.02 -15.03 34.92
CA SER A 43 -2.36 -16.02 34.07
C SER A 43 -2.49 -15.64 32.59
N LEU A 44 -1.40 -15.14 32.01
CA LEU A 44 -1.33 -14.74 30.59
C LEU A 44 -0.83 -15.87 29.67
N GLY A 45 -0.67 -17.09 30.18
CA GLY A 45 -0.13 -18.21 29.40
C GLY A 45 1.32 -18.02 28.93
N GLY A 46 2.06 -17.09 29.54
CA GLY A 46 3.40 -16.71 29.09
C GLY A 46 3.43 -15.69 27.96
N SER A 47 2.28 -15.26 27.44
CA SER A 47 2.18 -14.20 26.46
C SER A 47 2.48 -12.84 27.08
N THR A 48 3.11 -11.98 26.29
CA THR A 48 3.44 -10.60 26.63
C THR A 48 3.01 -9.66 25.51
N CYS A 49 3.03 -8.36 25.76
CA CYS A 49 2.81 -7.38 24.70
C CYS A 49 3.81 -7.56 23.54
N GLU A 50 5.07 -7.93 23.85
CA GLU A 50 6.08 -8.23 22.83
C GLU A 50 5.72 -9.45 21.97
N SER A 51 5.13 -10.49 22.56
CA SER A 51 4.65 -11.64 21.79
C SER A 51 3.50 -11.31 20.83
N MET A 52 2.80 -10.19 21.07
CA MET A 52 1.67 -9.69 20.28
C MET A 52 2.06 -8.62 19.25
N GLY A 53 3.37 -8.34 19.09
CA GLY A 53 3.87 -7.35 18.13
C GLY A 53 3.96 -5.92 18.66
N PHE A 54 3.86 -5.73 19.98
CA PHE A 54 4.12 -4.45 20.64
C PHE A 54 5.59 -4.40 21.12
N THR A 55 6.11 -3.23 21.48
CA THR A 55 7.48 -3.13 22.01
C THR A 55 7.56 -3.14 23.53
N GLY A 56 6.42 -3.11 24.22
CA GLY A 56 6.34 -3.24 25.66
C GLY A 56 4.93 -3.01 26.20
N GLY A 57 4.85 -2.65 27.48
CA GLY A 57 3.59 -2.39 28.18
C GLY A 57 3.12 -3.59 29.00
N MET A 58 1.86 -3.53 29.45
CA MET A 58 1.27 -4.57 30.28
C MET A 58 0.16 -5.28 29.50
N LEU A 59 0.36 -6.57 29.22
CA LEU A 59 -0.67 -7.37 28.58
C LEU A 59 -1.73 -7.69 29.63
N GLY A 60 -2.97 -7.28 29.36
CA GLY A 60 -4.11 -7.59 30.22
C GLY A 60 -4.87 -8.83 29.74
N CYS A 61 -5.84 -9.24 30.54
CA CYS A 61 -6.84 -10.21 30.15
C CYS A 61 -8.23 -9.61 30.33
N THR A 62 -9.12 -9.74 29.35
CA THR A 62 -10.49 -9.26 29.46
C THR A 62 -11.35 -10.23 30.29
N LEU A 63 -12.55 -9.80 30.68
CA LEU A 63 -13.55 -10.69 31.32
C LEU A 63 -14.10 -11.77 30.37
N ALA A 64 -13.70 -11.74 29.09
CA ALA A 64 -14.01 -12.77 28.10
C ALA A 64 -12.83 -13.73 27.88
N CYS A 65 -11.79 -13.68 28.73
CA CYS A 65 -10.58 -14.49 28.64
C CYS A 65 -9.85 -14.38 27.31
N THR A 66 -9.89 -13.18 26.74
CA THR A 66 -9.11 -12.76 25.57
C THR A 66 -8.04 -11.76 25.98
N TYR A 67 -6.95 -11.71 25.22
CA TYR A 67 -5.90 -10.74 25.48
C TYR A 67 -6.40 -9.30 25.35
N ASN A 68 -6.02 -8.46 26.31
CA ASN A 68 -6.25 -7.03 26.27
C ASN A 68 -4.93 -6.31 26.01
N THR A 69 -4.78 -5.78 24.80
CA THR A 69 -3.58 -5.05 24.38
C THR A 69 -3.69 -3.54 24.57
N THR A 70 -4.73 -3.03 25.25
CA THR A 70 -4.94 -1.59 25.44
C THR A 70 -3.81 -0.93 26.24
N GLU A 71 -3.24 -1.66 27.20
CA GLU A 71 -2.11 -1.21 28.02
C GLU A 71 -0.75 -1.65 27.43
N CYS A 72 -0.75 -2.26 26.24
CA CYS A 72 0.47 -2.51 25.48
C CYS A 72 0.95 -1.20 24.83
N THR A 73 2.26 -1.02 24.80
CA THR A 73 2.91 0.18 24.30
C THR A 73 3.78 -0.11 23.08
N GLY A 74 3.91 0.90 22.22
CA GLY A 74 4.78 0.84 21.04
C GLY A 74 4.39 -0.22 20.01
N GLY A 75 3.14 -0.67 20.00
CA GLY A 75 2.53 -1.22 18.80
C GLY A 75 2.39 -0.11 17.76
N CYS A 76 2.56 -0.46 16.49
CA CYS A 76 2.41 0.47 15.39
C CYS A 76 1.54 -0.16 14.30
N THR A 77 0.83 0.70 13.57
CA THR A 77 0.01 0.29 12.43
C THR A 77 0.75 0.71 11.18
N ASP A 78 0.91 -0.21 10.23
CA ASP A 78 1.41 0.10 8.90
C ASP A 78 0.48 1.10 8.21
N ILE A 79 0.98 2.31 7.95
CA ILE A 79 0.20 3.36 7.27
C ILE A 79 0.53 3.47 5.77
N CYS A 80 1.50 2.69 5.29
CA CYS A 80 1.92 2.66 3.90
C CYS A 80 2.47 1.28 3.51
N VAL A 81 2.71 1.04 2.22
CA VAL A 81 3.32 -0.20 1.75
C VAL A 81 4.82 0.03 1.59
N GLY A 82 5.63 -0.75 2.30
CA GLY A 82 7.09 -0.63 2.28
C GLY A 82 7.65 -0.61 0.85
N GLY A 83 8.56 0.34 0.60
CA GLY A 83 9.21 0.49 -0.71
C GLY A 83 8.44 1.34 -1.73
N VAL A 84 7.27 1.89 -1.39
CA VAL A 84 6.58 2.88 -2.23
C VAL A 84 7.09 4.28 -1.91
N ALA A 85 7.37 5.08 -2.94
CA ALA A 85 7.59 6.52 -2.83
C ALA A 85 6.62 7.28 -3.76
N ARG A 86 6.27 8.51 -3.39
CA ARG A 86 5.44 9.39 -4.23
C ARG A 86 5.74 10.86 -3.96
N CYS A 87 5.28 11.74 -4.86
CA CYS A 87 5.26 13.16 -4.58
C CYS A 87 4.18 13.49 -3.55
N LEU A 88 4.50 14.38 -2.62
CA LEU A 88 3.55 14.97 -1.69
C LEU A 88 2.52 15.79 -2.47
N SER A 89 1.30 15.86 -1.97
CA SER A 89 0.20 16.59 -2.62
C SER A 89 0.47 18.08 -2.86
N SER A 90 1.39 18.68 -2.11
CA SER A 90 1.84 20.06 -2.30
C SER A 90 2.79 20.22 -3.49
N GLY A 91 3.28 19.12 -4.07
CA GLY A 91 4.17 19.13 -5.23
C GLY A 91 5.55 19.70 -4.92
N ASP A 92 5.96 19.75 -3.65
CA ASP A 92 7.21 20.36 -3.17
C ASP A 92 7.98 19.43 -2.22
N ALA A 93 7.64 18.14 -2.18
CA ALA A 93 8.30 17.15 -1.36
C ALA A 93 8.09 15.74 -1.92
N ILE A 94 9.01 14.84 -1.60
CA ILE A 94 8.87 13.40 -1.82
C ILE A 94 8.49 12.76 -0.49
N GLU A 95 7.50 11.89 -0.47
CA GLU A 95 7.17 11.04 0.67
C GLU A 95 7.48 9.58 0.34
N SER A 96 8.34 8.97 1.17
CA SER A 96 8.79 7.59 1.01
C SER A 96 8.30 6.74 2.17
N CYS A 97 7.78 5.56 1.86
CA CYS A 97 7.35 4.60 2.86
C CYS A 97 8.55 3.82 3.41
N ILE A 98 8.96 4.11 4.64
CA ILE A 98 10.10 3.50 5.32
C ILE A 98 9.65 2.70 6.54
N VAL A 99 10.45 1.71 6.94
CA VAL A 99 10.26 1.02 8.22
C VAL A 99 10.89 1.87 9.33
N ALA A 100 10.08 2.34 10.27
CA ALA A 100 10.53 3.08 11.44
C ALA A 100 11.20 2.16 12.48
N GLU A 101 11.82 2.76 13.51
CA GLU A 101 12.54 2.02 14.57
C GLU A 101 11.64 1.04 15.34
N ASN A 102 10.33 1.28 15.36
CA ASN A 102 9.32 0.40 15.95
C ASN A 102 8.90 -0.75 15.02
N GLY A 103 9.47 -0.87 13.82
CA GLY A 103 9.24 -1.96 12.89
C GLY A 103 8.06 -1.78 11.93
N CYS A 104 7.30 -0.68 12.02
CA CYS A 104 6.18 -0.41 11.12
C CYS A 104 6.53 0.60 10.02
N THR A 105 5.76 0.53 8.96
CA THR A 105 5.88 1.39 7.80
C THR A 105 5.20 2.75 8.02
N VAL A 106 5.95 3.82 7.79
CA VAL A 106 5.50 5.21 7.92
C VAL A 106 5.96 6.06 6.74
N TRP A 107 5.17 7.10 6.44
CA TRP A 107 5.57 8.11 5.47
C TRP A 107 6.66 8.99 6.06
N SER A 108 7.82 8.98 5.42
CA SER A 108 8.90 9.93 5.66
C SER A 108 8.90 10.96 4.56
N THR A 109 8.66 12.22 4.91
CA THR A 109 8.64 13.33 3.95
C THR A 109 10.01 14.01 3.87
N MET A 110 10.48 14.22 2.65
CA MET A 110 11.66 14.99 2.32
C MET A 110 11.24 16.16 1.42
N ALA A 111 11.33 17.38 1.94
CA ALA A 111 11.03 18.58 1.17
C ALA A 111 12.00 18.73 -0.01
N CYS A 112 11.46 19.02 -1.17
CA CYS A 112 12.20 19.49 -2.33
C CYS A 112 12.68 20.91 -2.03
N GLN A 113 13.98 21.12 -2.15
CA GLN A 113 14.63 22.38 -1.79
C GLN A 113 15.15 23.07 -3.05
N ASN A 114 15.42 24.36 -2.96
CA ASN A 114 16.04 25.09 -4.06
C ASN A 114 17.39 24.44 -4.44
N PRO A 115 17.67 24.27 -5.74
CA PRO A 115 16.97 24.85 -6.89
C PRO A 115 15.84 24.00 -7.49
N THR A 116 15.55 22.82 -6.93
CA THR A 116 14.52 21.91 -7.42
C THR A 116 13.33 21.87 -6.47
N PRO A 117 12.56 22.97 -6.32
CA PRO A 117 11.53 23.07 -5.30
C PRO A 117 10.28 22.25 -5.63
N PHE A 118 10.18 21.64 -6.81
CA PHE A 118 9.00 20.91 -7.24
C PHE A 118 9.24 19.41 -7.19
N CYS A 119 8.21 18.61 -6.95
CA CYS A 119 8.25 17.16 -7.07
C CYS A 119 7.51 16.76 -8.34
N VAL A 120 8.15 15.93 -9.16
CA VAL A 120 7.59 15.35 -10.39
C VAL A 120 7.73 13.83 -10.36
N THR A 121 6.86 13.13 -11.09
CA THR A 121 6.99 11.69 -11.31
C THR A 121 7.54 11.45 -12.70
N LEU A 122 8.76 10.91 -12.82
CA LEU A 122 9.35 10.52 -14.10
C LEU A 122 9.53 9.01 -14.10
N GLU A 123 9.04 8.37 -15.17
CA GLU A 123 9.14 6.91 -15.34
C GLU A 123 8.57 6.09 -14.17
N GLY A 124 7.62 6.67 -13.42
CA GLY A 124 6.99 6.04 -12.25
C GLY A 124 7.67 6.33 -10.92
N GLU A 125 8.81 7.02 -10.91
CA GLU A 125 9.56 7.35 -9.70
C GLU A 125 9.41 8.85 -9.36
N PRO A 126 9.19 9.20 -8.07
CA PRO A 126 9.14 10.58 -7.65
C PRO A 126 10.54 11.17 -7.48
N LEU A 127 10.76 12.38 -7.97
CA LEU A 127 12.00 13.13 -7.78
C LEU A 127 11.73 14.64 -7.69
N CYS A 128 12.65 15.34 -7.04
CA CYS A 128 12.62 16.80 -7.01
C CYS A 128 13.19 17.38 -8.31
N ASN A 129 12.47 18.30 -8.93
CA ASN A 129 12.80 18.97 -10.17
C ASN A 129 12.68 20.50 -10.03
N GLU A 130 13.46 21.21 -10.84
CA GLU A 130 13.47 22.67 -10.98
C GLU A 130 12.22 23.16 -11.69
N ASP A 131 11.59 22.31 -12.50
CA ASP A 131 10.31 22.56 -13.17
C ASP A 131 9.20 21.66 -12.62
N ALA A 132 8.06 22.27 -12.32
CA ALA A 132 6.86 21.56 -11.87
C ALA A 132 6.26 20.64 -12.95
N CYS A 133 6.62 20.84 -14.22
CA CYS A 133 5.95 20.27 -15.38
C CYS A 133 6.71 19.08 -15.96
N ALA A 134 6.54 17.94 -15.29
CA ALA A 134 6.75 16.63 -15.90
C ALA A 134 6.04 16.49 -17.28
N PRO A 135 6.49 15.60 -18.17
CA PRO A 135 6.40 15.80 -19.62
C PRO A 135 4.96 15.80 -20.20
N VAL A 136 4.48 16.94 -20.72
CA VAL A 136 3.17 17.10 -21.41
C VAL A 136 3.15 16.48 -22.82
N CYS A 137 4.32 16.31 -23.42
CA CYS A 137 4.51 15.57 -24.65
C CYS A 137 5.95 15.07 -24.75
N THR A 138 6.22 14.17 -25.70
CA THR A 138 7.59 13.75 -26.00
C THR A 138 8.16 14.72 -27.00
N ILE A 139 9.26 15.41 -26.67
CA ILE A 139 9.87 16.40 -27.58
C ILE A 139 10.15 15.77 -28.96
N GLY A 140 9.78 16.50 -30.01
CA GLY A 140 9.85 16.04 -31.40
C GLY A 140 8.69 15.16 -31.82
N ALA A 141 7.75 14.84 -30.92
CA ALA A 141 6.48 14.25 -31.29
C ALA A 141 5.73 15.21 -32.22
N ARG A 142 5.08 14.60 -33.19
CA ARG A 142 4.46 15.27 -34.31
C ARG A 142 3.00 14.83 -34.32
N ARG A 143 2.07 15.79 -34.25
CA ARG A 143 0.65 15.57 -34.51
C ARG A 143 0.03 16.75 -35.27
N CYS A 144 -1.02 16.49 -36.03
CA CYS A 144 -1.96 17.55 -36.37
C CYS A 144 -2.79 17.86 -35.12
N ASN A 145 -3.22 19.10 -34.95
CA ASN A 145 -4.24 19.41 -33.96
C ASN A 145 -5.52 18.65 -34.30
N GLU A 146 -6.46 18.62 -33.36
CA GLU A 146 -7.68 17.82 -33.49
C GLU A 146 -8.56 18.23 -34.68
N ASP A 147 -8.56 19.51 -35.04
CA ASP A 147 -9.28 20.02 -36.21
C ASP A 147 -8.61 19.65 -37.54
N GLY A 148 -7.41 19.06 -37.49
CA GLY A 148 -6.63 18.74 -38.68
C GLY A 148 -6.29 19.99 -39.48
N THR A 149 -6.13 21.15 -38.85
CA THR A 149 -5.83 22.42 -39.53
C THR A 149 -4.53 23.06 -39.06
N THR A 150 -4.02 22.62 -37.91
CA THR A 150 -2.80 23.17 -37.31
C THR A 150 -1.78 22.07 -37.13
N ARG A 151 -0.55 22.32 -37.54
CA ARG A 151 0.57 21.40 -37.30
C ARG A 151 1.09 21.66 -35.89
N GLN A 152 1.22 20.61 -35.09
CA GLN A 152 1.74 20.70 -33.74
C GLN A 152 3.01 19.86 -33.60
N ILE A 153 4.09 20.49 -33.16
CA ILE A 153 5.33 19.82 -32.82
C ILE A 153 5.51 19.99 -31.32
N CYS A 154 5.70 18.88 -30.61
CA CYS A 154 6.10 18.96 -29.23
C CYS A 154 7.50 19.56 -29.20
N GLN A 155 7.62 20.78 -28.73
CA GLN A 155 8.87 21.49 -28.53
C GLN A 155 8.98 21.78 -27.04
N ALA A 156 10.16 22.13 -26.57
CA ALA A 156 10.24 22.74 -25.26
C ALA A 156 9.71 24.18 -25.36
N ASP A 157 8.90 24.60 -24.40
CA ASP A 157 8.55 26.01 -24.21
C ASP A 157 9.76 26.81 -23.72
N ASN A 158 9.57 28.09 -23.39
CA ASN A 158 10.65 28.94 -22.88
C ASN A 158 11.19 28.46 -21.52
N ASP A 159 10.43 27.63 -20.80
CA ASP A 159 10.75 27.05 -19.50
C ASP A 159 11.16 25.56 -19.64
N GLY A 160 11.54 25.10 -20.84
CA GLY A 160 12.08 23.75 -21.05
C GLY A 160 11.04 22.62 -20.96
N CYS A 161 9.79 22.97 -20.67
CA CYS A 161 8.71 22.04 -20.46
C CYS A 161 8.20 21.59 -21.83
N PRO A 162 8.04 20.28 -22.05
CA PRO A 162 7.55 19.83 -23.35
C PRO A 162 6.12 20.35 -23.55
N GLU A 163 5.95 21.21 -24.53
CA GLU A 163 4.73 21.90 -24.91
C GLU A 163 4.47 21.73 -26.42
N TRP A 164 3.22 21.82 -26.84
CA TRP A 164 2.88 21.76 -28.26
C TRP A 164 3.01 23.12 -28.95
N ASP A 165 4.13 23.34 -29.64
CA ASP A 165 4.29 24.45 -30.56
C ASP A 165 3.36 24.28 -31.77
N SER A 166 2.56 25.29 -32.06
CA SER A 166 1.41 25.21 -32.96
C SER A 166 1.58 26.16 -34.15
N SER A 167 1.60 25.60 -35.37
CA SER A 167 1.72 26.33 -36.63
C SER A 167 0.53 26.05 -37.54
N PRO A 168 -0.40 27.01 -37.72
CA PRO A 168 -1.56 26.85 -38.58
C PRO A 168 -1.18 26.53 -40.03
N CYS A 169 -1.94 25.69 -40.70
CA CYS A 169 -1.83 25.52 -42.13
C CYS A 169 -2.34 26.76 -42.88
N PRO A 170 -1.78 27.10 -44.05
CA PRO A 170 -2.26 28.21 -44.86
C PRO A 170 -3.72 28.02 -45.29
N GLU A 171 -4.46 29.12 -45.47
CA GLU A 171 -5.89 29.07 -45.87
C GLU A 171 -6.12 28.37 -47.22
N GLU A 172 -5.13 28.37 -48.11
CA GLU A 172 -5.17 27.70 -49.41
C GLU A 172 -5.00 26.17 -49.30
N LEU A 173 -4.41 25.68 -48.21
CA LEU A 173 -4.14 24.27 -47.93
C LEU A 173 -4.52 23.95 -46.48
N PRO A 174 -5.81 24.00 -46.12
CA PRO A 174 -6.24 24.02 -44.73
C PRO A 174 -6.15 22.65 -44.04
N VAL A 175 -5.85 21.57 -44.76
CA VAL A 175 -5.87 20.20 -44.21
C VAL A 175 -4.47 19.76 -43.80
N CYS A 176 -4.23 19.59 -42.51
CA CYS A 176 -3.03 18.98 -41.94
C CYS A 176 -3.11 17.46 -42.03
N GLU A 177 -2.08 16.86 -42.63
CA GLU A 177 -1.91 15.42 -42.72
C GLU A 177 -0.52 15.01 -42.21
N LEU A 178 -0.46 13.88 -41.51
CA LEU A 178 0.78 13.28 -41.03
C LEU A 178 0.94 11.90 -41.67
N VAL A 179 1.76 11.82 -42.72
CA VAL A 179 2.05 10.58 -43.44
C VAL A 179 3.49 10.20 -43.18
N GLU A 180 3.72 9.00 -42.65
CA GLU A 180 5.07 8.46 -42.38
C GLU A 180 5.96 9.40 -41.54
N GLY A 181 5.35 10.18 -40.63
CA GLY A 181 6.07 11.11 -39.76
C GLY A 181 6.40 12.47 -40.40
N VAL A 182 5.97 12.72 -41.64
CA VAL A 182 6.10 14.00 -42.35
C VAL A 182 4.76 14.74 -42.31
N PHE A 183 4.80 15.99 -41.84
CA PHE A 183 3.63 16.87 -41.89
C PHE A 183 3.49 17.56 -43.23
N SER A 184 2.29 17.53 -43.76
CA SER A 184 1.93 18.29 -44.96
C SER A 184 0.62 19.03 -44.74
N CYS A 185 0.53 20.22 -45.32
CA CYS A 185 -0.73 20.94 -45.46
C CYS A 185 -1.23 20.69 -46.89
N ASN A 186 -2.44 20.18 -47.03
CA ASN A 186 -3.07 19.74 -48.26
C ASN A 186 -4.38 20.50 -48.51
N ALA A 187 -4.81 20.51 -49.76
CA ALA A 187 -6.14 21.01 -50.15
C ALA A 187 -7.23 20.02 -49.70
N MET A 188 -8.46 20.52 -49.56
CA MET A 188 -9.65 19.70 -49.26
C MET A 188 -10.00 18.72 -50.39
#